data_AF-A0A817IVD1-F1
#
_entry.id   AF-A0A817IVD1-F1
#
_cell.length_a   1.000
_cell.length_b   1.000
_cell.length_c   1.000
_cell.angle_alpha   90.00
_cell.angle_beta   90.00
_cell.angle_gamma   90.00
#
_symmetry.space_group_name_H-M   'P 1'
#
loop_
_entity.id
_entity.type
_entity.pdbx_description
1 polymer ?
#
loop_
_entity_poly.entity_id
_entity_poly.type
_entity_poly.pdbx_seq_one_letter_code
_entity_poly.pdbx_strand_id
1 'polypeptide(L)'
;MVEEPHLFDPLLVNWQSTTSGISLFHPIPERNCSSAGIPGKYCPCSRTQTLDITLPMVKELTIASINYINNIKLKNHKHLCMKLNLKTIIRAEVEELQITNNITSENNFTRLFTVLFEVSPSNGIFESNLLYDNKKKSIQLHGEILRINLYGQTSTCIKDKYDLRSFCYCISYHKRFQNVLSNTNYYTSNVPIVNST
;
A
#
# COMPACT_ATOMS: atom_id res chain seq x y z
N MET A 1 1.94 -56.07 39.03
CA MET A 1 3.40 -55.92 39.13
C MET A 1 4.04 -56.79 38.08
N VAL A 2 4.38 -56.23 36.93
CA VAL A 2 5.69 -56.37 36.27
C VAL A 2 5.87 -55.06 35.50
N GLU A 3 6.86 -54.29 35.94
CA GLU A 3 7.41 -53.12 35.24
C GLU A 3 8.33 -53.54 34.10
N GLU A 4 8.69 -52.54 33.27
CA GLU A 4 9.83 -52.42 32.36
C GLU A 4 9.62 -52.68 30.86
N PRO A 5 10.41 -52.06 29.96
CA PRO A 5 10.99 -50.71 30.01
C PRO A 5 10.99 -49.98 28.65
N HIS A 6 11.39 -48.72 28.69
CA HIS A 6 11.69 -47.79 27.59
C HIS A 6 12.32 -48.41 26.33
N LEU A 7 11.68 -48.18 25.17
CA LEU A 7 12.43 -47.95 23.93
C LEU A 7 12.59 -46.44 23.74
N PHE A 8 13.69 -45.92 24.28
CA PHE A 8 14.36 -44.78 23.67
C PHE A 8 14.95 -45.29 22.36
N ASP A 9 14.31 -44.95 21.23
CA ASP A 9 14.87 -45.22 19.91
C ASP A 9 16.01 -44.22 19.64
N PRO A 10 17.28 -44.67 19.53
CA PRO A 10 18.43 -43.80 19.32
C PRO A 10 18.51 -43.23 17.89
N LEU A 11 17.54 -43.49 17.02
CA LEU A 11 17.59 -43.06 15.62
C LEU A 11 17.12 -41.61 15.37
N LEU A 12 16.86 -40.82 16.42
CA LEU A 12 16.45 -39.41 16.30
C LEU A 12 17.58 -38.38 16.46
N VAL A 13 18.82 -38.72 16.10
CA VAL A 13 19.91 -37.73 16.03
C VAL A 13 20.66 -37.84 14.70
N ASN A 14 19.96 -37.54 13.61
CA ASN A 14 20.55 -36.81 12.48
C ASN A 14 19.45 -36.36 11.51
N TRP A 15 18.73 -35.31 11.88
CA TRP A 15 17.95 -34.57 10.88
C TRP A 15 18.90 -33.64 10.13
N GLN A 16 19.68 -34.21 9.21
CA GLN A 16 20.21 -33.44 8.09
C GLN A 16 19.00 -32.98 7.28
N SER A 17 18.63 -31.72 7.50
CA SER A 17 17.45 -31.04 6.99
C SER A 17 17.55 -30.86 5.47
N THR A 18 17.15 -31.89 4.72
CA THR A 18 17.04 -31.83 3.25
C THR A 18 15.77 -32.46 2.68
N THR A 19 14.86 -32.96 3.51
CA THR A 19 13.60 -33.56 3.04
C THR A 19 12.40 -32.68 3.38
N SER A 20 11.86 -32.03 2.35
CA SER A 20 10.56 -31.35 2.39
C SER A 20 9.45 -32.37 2.68
N GLY A 21 8.68 -32.13 3.75
CA GLY A 21 7.50 -32.93 4.10
C GLY A 21 7.53 -33.41 5.54
N ILE A 22 6.84 -32.71 6.43
CA ILE A 22 6.57 -33.17 7.80
C ILE A 22 5.18 -33.80 7.86
N SER A 23 5.02 -34.82 8.69
CA SER A 23 3.70 -35.42 8.96
C SER A 23 2.73 -34.37 9.50
N LEU A 24 1.48 -34.38 9.03
CA LEU A 24 0.39 -33.49 9.50
C LEU A 24 0.10 -33.64 11.00
N PHE A 25 0.51 -34.75 11.60
CA PHE A 25 0.28 -35.04 13.02
C PHE A 25 1.39 -34.51 13.93
N HIS A 26 2.42 -33.85 13.39
CA HIS A 26 3.48 -33.22 14.18
C HIS A 26 3.25 -31.71 14.32
N PRO A 27 3.72 -31.09 15.42
CA PRO A 27 3.72 -29.64 15.58
C PRO A 27 4.41 -28.96 14.38
N ILE A 28 3.82 -27.88 13.89
CA ILE A 28 4.37 -27.12 12.77
C ILE A 28 5.61 -26.36 13.28
N PRO A 29 6.82 -26.64 12.77
CA PRO A 29 8.02 -25.90 13.14
C PRO A 29 7.98 -24.50 12.55
N GLU A 30 8.81 -23.59 13.06
CA GLU A 30 8.97 -22.26 12.46
C GLU A 30 9.32 -22.40 10.97
N ARG A 31 8.45 -21.84 10.11
CA ARG A 31 8.63 -21.89 8.66
C ARG A 31 9.27 -20.60 8.17
N ASN A 32 10.49 -20.73 7.67
CA ASN A 32 11.17 -19.68 6.92
C ASN A 32 11.60 -20.23 5.56
N CYS A 33 12.05 -19.35 4.67
CA CYS A 33 12.42 -19.77 3.31
C CYS A 33 13.60 -20.75 3.31
N SER A 34 14.55 -20.63 4.25
CA SER A 34 15.65 -21.57 4.42
C SER A 34 15.14 -22.97 4.80
N SER A 35 14.21 -23.07 5.75
CA SER A 35 13.61 -24.34 6.17
C SER A 35 12.72 -24.96 5.09
N ALA A 36 12.19 -24.15 4.17
CA ALA A 36 11.42 -24.61 3.02
C ALA A 36 12.29 -24.98 1.80
N GLY A 37 13.62 -24.88 1.91
CA GLY A 37 14.53 -25.11 0.78
C GLY A 37 14.35 -24.08 -0.35
N ILE A 38 13.73 -22.93 -0.07
CA ILE A 38 13.49 -21.85 -1.01
C ILE A 38 14.69 -20.90 -0.95
N PRO A 39 15.49 -20.77 -2.02
CA PRO A 39 16.56 -19.79 -2.09
C PRO A 39 16.04 -18.38 -1.76
N GLY A 40 16.84 -17.54 -1.10
CA GLY A 40 16.40 -16.19 -0.69
C GLY A 40 15.80 -15.36 -1.83
N LYS A 41 16.33 -15.51 -3.05
CA LYS A 41 15.81 -14.86 -4.27
C LYS A 41 14.41 -15.30 -4.71
N TYR A 42 13.94 -16.46 -4.24
CA TYR A 42 12.60 -17.01 -4.51
C TYR A 42 11.74 -17.00 -3.25
N CYS A 43 12.24 -16.44 -2.16
CA CYS A 43 11.50 -16.32 -0.91
C CYS A 43 10.37 -15.30 -1.12
N PRO A 44 9.09 -15.73 -1.09
CA PRO A 44 7.97 -14.79 -1.25
C PRO A 44 7.90 -13.79 -0.09
N CYS A 45 8.57 -14.07 1.03
CA CYS A 45 8.73 -13.14 2.15
C CYS A 45 9.80 -12.07 1.88
N SER A 46 9.99 -11.63 0.63
CA SER A 46 10.90 -10.55 0.26
C SER A 46 10.76 -9.41 1.27
N ARG A 47 11.84 -9.12 2.01
CA ARG A 47 11.75 -8.31 3.23
C ARG A 47 11.64 -6.84 2.83
N THR A 48 10.40 -6.35 2.71
CA THR A 48 10.15 -4.93 2.71
C THR A 48 10.60 -4.36 4.07
N GLN A 49 11.34 -3.27 4.03
CA GLN A 49 11.75 -2.53 5.21
C GLN A 49 10.85 -1.31 5.35
N THR A 50 10.26 -1.13 6.52
CA THR A 50 9.47 0.08 6.83
C THR A 50 10.38 1.29 6.89
N LEU A 51 9.97 2.38 6.27
CA LEU A 51 10.65 3.67 6.33
C LEU A 51 9.92 4.61 7.29
N ASP A 52 10.68 5.49 7.93
CA ASP A 52 10.11 6.61 8.68
C ASP A 52 9.44 7.59 7.71
N ILE A 53 8.15 7.85 7.93
CA ILE A 53 7.32 8.74 7.11
C ILE A 53 7.75 10.21 7.18
N THR A 54 8.55 10.59 8.18
CA THR A 54 9.09 11.96 8.33
C THR A 54 10.27 12.23 7.40
N LEU A 55 10.85 11.18 6.78
CA LEU A 55 11.97 11.33 5.86
C LEU A 55 11.58 12.18 4.64
N PRO A 56 12.41 13.17 4.24
CA PRO A 56 12.13 14.02 3.09
C PRO A 56 11.87 13.23 1.80
N MET A 57 12.61 12.14 1.58
CA MET A 57 12.44 11.26 0.44
C MET A 57 11.03 10.65 0.36
N VAL A 58 10.44 10.24 1.48
CA VAL A 58 9.08 9.66 1.53
C VAL A 58 8.04 10.70 1.11
N LYS A 59 8.24 11.95 1.53
CA LYS A 59 7.40 13.08 1.11
C LYS A 59 7.54 13.35 -0.39
N GLU A 60 8.76 13.32 -0.93
CA GLU A 60 9.01 13.48 -2.37
C GLU A 60 8.33 12.38 -3.21
N LEU A 61 8.48 11.11 -2.82
CA LEU A 61 7.82 9.95 -3.44
C LEU A 61 6.29 10.12 -3.48
N THR A 62 5.72 10.57 -2.37
CA THR A 62 4.28 10.80 -2.24
C THR A 62 3.82 11.96 -3.13
N ILE A 63 4.55 13.08 -3.11
CA ILE A 63 4.23 14.25 -3.95
C ILE A 63 4.33 13.90 -5.44
N ALA A 64 5.34 13.12 -5.85
CA ALA A 64 5.48 12.64 -7.22
C ALA A 64 4.25 11.83 -7.65
N SER A 65 3.76 10.94 -6.78
CA SER A 65 2.55 10.15 -7.01
C SER A 65 1.30 11.02 -7.17
N ILE A 66 1.10 12.00 -6.28
CA ILE A 66 -0.04 12.93 -6.37
C ILE A 66 0.03 13.80 -7.62
N ASN A 67 1.23 14.25 -8.00
CA ASN A 67 1.45 15.02 -9.23
C ASN A 67 1.12 14.18 -10.46
N TYR A 68 1.49 12.90 -10.48
CA TYR A 68 1.12 11.99 -11.55
C TYR A 68 -0.41 11.86 -11.65
N ILE A 69 -1.14 11.69 -10.54
CA ILE A 69 -2.60 11.64 -10.55
C ILE A 69 -3.18 12.93 -11.16
N ASN A 70 -2.80 14.10 -10.64
CA ASN A 70 -3.38 15.38 -11.04
C ASN A 70 -3.03 15.80 -12.48
N ASN A 71 -1.80 15.52 -12.93
CA ASN A 71 -1.29 16.05 -14.19
C ASN A 71 -1.27 15.04 -15.33
N ILE A 72 -1.30 13.74 -15.02
CA ILE A 72 -1.32 12.67 -16.03
C ILE A 72 -2.72 12.03 -16.08
N LYS A 73 -3.17 11.37 -15.00
CA LYS A 73 -4.45 10.65 -14.99
C LYS A 73 -5.66 11.61 -15.13
N LEU A 74 -5.66 12.74 -14.41
CA LEU A 74 -6.76 13.71 -14.42
C LEU A 74 -6.58 14.87 -15.42
N LYS A 75 -5.55 14.83 -16.28
CA LYS A 75 -5.18 15.94 -17.19
C LYS A 75 -6.37 16.55 -17.94
N ASN A 76 -7.19 15.69 -18.54
CA ASN A 76 -8.32 16.09 -19.38
C ASN A 76 -9.64 16.25 -18.60
N HIS A 77 -9.63 16.03 -17.28
CA HIS A 77 -10.83 16.02 -16.43
C HIS A 77 -10.74 17.07 -15.30
N LYS A 78 -9.78 18.00 -15.37
CA LYS A 78 -9.62 19.09 -14.38
C LYS A 78 -10.86 20.00 -14.25
N HIS A 79 -11.73 20.03 -15.25
CA HIS A 79 -13.00 20.77 -15.22
C HIS A 79 -14.12 20.04 -14.45
N LEU A 80 -13.97 18.73 -14.19
CA LEU A 80 -14.94 17.93 -13.45
C LEU A 80 -14.43 17.55 -12.06
N CYS A 81 -13.13 17.25 -11.96
CA CYS A 81 -12.48 16.73 -10.77
C CYS A 81 -11.67 17.82 -10.06
N MET A 82 -11.79 17.87 -8.74
CA MET A 82 -10.97 18.74 -7.90
C MET A 82 -9.51 18.27 -7.90
N LYS A 83 -8.58 19.23 -7.79
CA LYS A 83 -7.16 18.94 -7.56
C LYS A 83 -6.99 18.26 -6.21
N LEU A 84 -6.29 17.13 -6.20
CA LEU A 84 -5.97 16.40 -4.98
C LEU A 84 -4.69 16.94 -4.35
N ASN A 85 -4.66 17.04 -3.03
CA ASN A 85 -3.50 17.48 -2.26
C ASN A 85 -3.18 16.44 -1.17
N LEU A 86 -1.91 16.35 -0.78
CA LEU A 86 -1.50 15.48 0.31
C LEU A 86 -2.21 15.89 1.61
N LYS A 87 -2.86 14.94 2.28
CA LYS A 87 -3.43 15.12 3.61
C LYS A 87 -2.50 14.52 4.67
N THR A 88 -2.15 13.24 4.52
CA THR A 88 -1.20 12.57 5.41
C THR A 88 -0.53 11.38 4.70
N ILE A 89 0.65 10.98 5.19
CA ILE A 89 1.34 9.76 4.77
C ILE A 89 1.07 8.71 5.85
N ILE A 90 0.60 7.53 5.44
CA ILE A 90 0.17 6.46 6.34
C ILE A 90 1.30 5.45 6.57
N ARG A 91 1.94 5.01 5.48
CA ARG A 91 3.00 3.99 5.50
C ARG A 91 3.96 4.21 4.34
N ALA A 92 5.23 3.87 4.54
CA ALA A 92 6.24 3.84 3.51
C ALA A 92 7.14 2.63 3.69
N GLU A 93 7.50 1.98 2.59
CA GLU A 93 8.33 0.78 2.59
C GLU A 93 9.33 0.81 1.45
N VAL A 94 10.42 0.05 1.61
CA VAL A 94 11.42 -0.17 0.57
C VAL A 94 11.77 -1.65 0.44
N GLU A 95 11.89 -2.09 -0.80
CA GLU A 95 12.47 -3.37 -1.19
C GLU A 95 13.74 -3.11 -2.00
N GLU A 96 14.84 -3.79 -1.65
CA GLU A 96 16.05 -3.78 -2.47
C GLU A 96 15.89 -4.78 -3.61
N LEU A 97 16.03 -4.28 -4.84
CA LEU A 97 15.89 -5.10 -6.05
C LEU A 97 17.22 -5.78 -6.36
N GLN A 98 17.18 -7.10 -6.49
CA GLN A 98 18.35 -7.89 -6.89
C GLN A 98 18.64 -7.64 -8.38
N ILE A 99 19.73 -6.95 -8.69
CA ILE A 99 20.22 -6.82 -10.07
C ILE A 99 20.83 -8.16 -10.47
N THR A 100 20.10 -8.99 -11.21
CA THR A 100 20.70 -10.17 -11.82
C THR A 100 21.60 -9.74 -12.96
N ASN A 101 22.91 -10.01 -12.85
CA ASN A 101 23.96 -9.66 -13.81
C ASN A 101 23.75 -10.19 -15.25
N ASN A 102 22.66 -10.93 -15.51
CA ASN A 102 22.35 -11.56 -16.81
C ASN A 102 21.17 -10.94 -17.57
N ILE A 103 20.60 -9.84 -17.08
CA ILE A 103 19.62 -9.07 -17.86
C ILE A 103 20.31 -7.76 -18.23
N THR A 104 20.54 -7.61 -19.54
CA THR A 104 21.00 -6.41 -20.26
C THR A 104 21.11 -5.14 -19.41
N SER A 105 22.27 -4.49 -19.48
CA SER A 105 22.77 -3.29 -18.78
C SER A 105 21.88 -2.02 -18.77
N GLU A 106 20.58 -2.14 -19.01
CA GLU A 106 19.59 -1.08 -19.09
C GLU A 106 18.81 -0.87 -17.78
N ASN A 107 18.58 -1.92 -16.98
CA ASN A 107 17.80 -1.82 -15.74
C ASN A 107 18.69 -1.42 -14.55
N ASN A 108 18.83 -0.10 -14.33
CA ASN A 108 19.60 0.50 -13.23
C ASN A 108 18.78 0.74 -11.95
N PHE A 109 17.60 0.12 -11.85
CA PHE A 109 16.73 0.27 -10.70
C PHE A 109 17.21 -0.60 -9.55
N THR A 110 17.51 0.02 -8.41
CA THR A 110 18.07 -0.68 -7.23
C THR A 110 17.06 -0.86 -6.12
N ARG A 111 15.99 -0.05 -6.08
CA ARG A 111 15.01 -0.05 -5.00
C ARG A 111 13.62 0.16 -5.55
N LEU A 112 12.66 -0.53 -4.95
CA LEU A 112 11.24 -0.31 -5.09
C LEU A 112 10.71 0.30 -3.80
N PHE A 113 10.12 1.48 -3.90
CA PHE A 113 9.44 2.15 -2.80
C PHE A 113 7.94 1.97 -2.93
N THR A 114 7.28 1.65 -1.83
CA THR A 114 5.81 1.61 -1.74
C THR A 114 5.36 2.65 -0.73
N VAL A 115 4.47 3.56 -1.15
CA VAL A 115 3.91 4.60 -0.28
C VAL A 115 2.39 4.51 -0.23
N LEU A 116 1.84 4.52 0.98
CA LEU A 116 0.41 4.58 1.26
C LEU A 116 0.11 5.95 1.87
N PHE A 117 -0.79 6.72 1.24
CA PHE A 117 -1.06 8.09 1.64
C PHE A 117 -2.53 8.47 1.47
N GLU A 118 -3.00 9.39 2.33
CA GLU A 118 -4.32 9.98 2.23
C GLU A 118 -4.26 11.34 1.54
N VAL A 119 -5.25 11.64 0.69
CA VAL A 119 -5.38 12.93 0.01
C VAL A 119 -6.66 13.67 0.41
N SER A 120 -6.60 15.00 0.32
CA SER A 120 -7.75 15.89 0.39
C SER A 120 -8.11 16.42 -1.01
N PRO A 121 -9.37 16.79 -1.28
CA PRO A 121 -10.54 16.71 -0.39
C PRO A 121 -11.26 15.35 -0.40
N SER A 122 -10.74 14.35 -1.12
CA SER A 122 -11.44 13.08 -1.35
C SER A 122 -11.32 12.03 -0.23
N ASN A 123 -10.63 12.39 0.86
CA ASN A 123 -10.26 11.51 1.98
C ASN A 123 -9.74 10.16 1.51
N GLY A 124 -8.77 10.28 0.61
CA GLY A 124 -8.48 9.25 -0.33
C GLY A 124 -7.22 8.50 -0.11
N ILE A 125 -7.31 7.20 0.15
CA ILE A 125 -6.15 6.38 0.48
C ILE A 125 -5.63 5.72 -0.79
N PHE A 126 -4.42 6.10 -1.20
CA PHE A 126 -3.77 5.58 -2.38
C PHE A 126 -2.47 4.86 -2.02
N GLU A 127 -2.22 3.76 -2.73
CA GLU A 127 -0.95 3.05 -2.74
C GLU A 127 -0.23 3.31 -4.07
N SER A 128 1.06 3.60 -4.00
CA SER A 128 1.89 3.88 -5.17
C SER A 128 3.25 3.20 -5.03
N ASN A 129 3.72 2.64 -6.14
CA ASN A 129 5.01 1.98 -6.26
C ASN A 129 5.94 2.82 -7.12
N LEU A 130 7.17 3.07 -6.66
CA LEU A 130 8.15 3.90 -7.36
C LEU A 130 9.52 3.25 -7.35
N LEU A 131 10.14 3.15 -8.53
CA LEU A 131 11.49 2.65 -8.70
C LEU A 131 12.51 3.76 -8.59
N TYR A 132 13.64 3.47 -7.95
CA TYR A 132 14.79 4.36 -7.89
C TYR A 132 15.88 3.93 -8.86
N ASP A 133 16.14 4.77 -9.87
CA ASP A 133 17.23 4.62 -10.83
C ASP A 133 18.52 5.19 -10.22
N ASN A 134 19.47 4.31 -9.92
CA ASN A 134 20.72 4.71 -9.29
C ASN A 134 21.67 5.47 -10.24
N LYS A 135 21.56 5.25 -11.55
CA LYS A 135 22.40 5.89 -12.58
C LYS A 135 21.93 7.32 -12.85
N LYS A 136 20.62 7.50 -13.04
CA LYS A 136 20.00 8.81 -13.27
C LYS A 136 19.75 9.59 -11.99
N LYS A 137 19.87 8.93 -10.83
CA LYS A 137 19.50 9.48 -9.51
C LYS A 137 18.07 10.03 -9.53
N SER A 138 17.16 9.26 -10.14
CA SER A 138 15.78 9.67 -10.39
C SER A 138 14.79 8.62 -9.92
N ILE A 139 13.61 9.08 -9.56
CA ILE A 139 12.48 8.23 -9.18
C ILE A 139 11.54 8.12 -10.38
N GLN A 140 11.05 6.91 -10.63
CA GLN A 140 10.06 6.64 -11.67
C GLN A 140 8.87 5.89 -11.08
N LEU A 141 7.65 6.31 -11.41
CA LEU A 141 6.45 5.56 -11.06
C LEU A 141 6.48 4.17 -11.72
N HIS A 142 6.17 3.13 -10.94
CA HIS A 142 6.13 1.75 -11.38
C HIS A 142 4.74 1.16 -11.21
N GLY A 143 4.13 0.73 -12.32
CA GLY A 143 2.76 0.25 -12.33
C GLY A 143 1.73 1.37 -12.15
N GLU A 144 0.54 0.99 -11.67
CA GLU A 144 -0.57 1.92 -11.43
C GLU A 144 -0.64 2.37 -9.97
N ILE A 145 -1.18 3.57 -9.76
CA ILE A 145 -1.54 4.05 -8.43
C ILE A 145 -2.93 3.49 -8.08
N LEU A 146 -3.03 2.76 -6.99
CA LEU A 146 -4.24 2.07 -6.58
C LEU A 146 -4.97 2.84 -5.49
N ARG A 147 -6.28 2.96 -5.63
CA ARG A 147 -7.16 3.50 -4.60
C ARG A 147 -7.60 2.36 -3.68
N ILE A 148 -7.28 2.46 -2.40
CA ILE A 148 -7.49 1.38 -1.42
C ILE A 148 -8.86 1.44 -0.76
N ASN A 149 -9.40 2.64 -0.52
CA ASN A 149 -10.74 2.81 0.06
C ASN A 149 -11.80 3.19 -0.98
N LEU A 150 -13.06 2.85 -0.69
CA LEU A 150 -14.21 3.10 -1.56
C LEU A 150 -14.35 4.60 -1.91
N TYR A 151 -14.57 4.91 -3.18
CA TYR A 151 -14.84 6.28 -3.66
C TYR A 151 -16.35 6.61 -3.68
N GLY A 152 -17.21 5.61 -3.81
CA GLY A 152 -18.67 5.77 -3.74
C GLY A 152 -19.21 6.84 -4.68
N GLN A 153 -19.97 7.79 -4.13
CA GLN A 153 -20.64 8.83 -4.92
C GLN A 153 -19.74 10.02 -5.31
N THR A 154 -18.50 10.08 -4.80
CA THR A 154 -17.63 11.24 -4.99
C THR A 154 -17.15 11.40 -6.42
N SER A 155 -17.23 10.36 -7.25
CA SER A 155 -16.73 10.32 -8.63
C SER A 155 -17.84 10.20 -9.68
N THR A 156 -19.10 10.48 -9.33
CA THR A 156 -20.29 10.27 -10.18
C THR A 156 -20.33 11.09 -11.46
N CYS A 157 -19.56 12.19 -11.53
CA CYS A 157 -19.39 12.99 -12.75
C CYS A 157 -18.61 12.27 -13.86
N ILE A 158 -17.89 11.19 -13.54
CA ILE A 158 -17.18 10.36 -14.51
C ILE A 158 -18.10 9.22 -14.98
N LYS A 159 -18.69 9.38 -16.17
CA LYS A 159 -19.64 8.43 -16.75
C LYS A 159 -18.95 7.32 -17.55
N ASP A 160 -18.04 7.69 -18.45
CA ASP A 160 -17.59 6.80 -19.53
C ASP A 160 -16.16 6.25 -19.33
N LYS A 161 -15.46 6.66 -18.27
CA LYS A 161 -14.06 6.26 -17.97
C LYS A 161 -13.92 5.75 -16.54
N TYR A 162 -14.31 4.51 -16.32
CA TYR A 162 -14.39 3.89 -14.99
C TYR A 162 -13.05 3.86 -14.25
N ASP A 163 -11.93 3.75 -14.99
CA ASP A 163 -10.56 3.81 -14.49
C ASP A 163 -10.23 5.15 -13.79
N LEU A 164 -10.92 6.24 -14.14
CA LEU A 164 -10.71 7.55 -13.53
C LEU A 164 -11.54 7.79 -12.27
N ARG A 165 -12.52 6.92 -11.97
CA ARG A 165 -13.39 7.07 -10.80
C ARG A 165 -12.62 6.94 -9.49
N SER A 166 -11.60 6.09 -9.46
CA SER A 166 -10.70 5.90 -8.32
C SER A 166 -9.95 7.20 -7.93
N PHE A 167 -9.72 8.09 -8.89
CA PHE A 167 -8.97 9.34 -8.70
C PHE A 167 -9.89 10.57 -8.56
N CYS A 168 -11.02 10.60 -9.26
CA CYS A 168 -11.81 11.82 -9.37
C CYS A 168 -12.65 12.12 -8.11
N TYR A 169 -12.49 13.33 -7.59
CA TYR A 169 -13.43 13.92 -6.64
C TYR A 169 -14.20 15.06 -7.32
N CYS A 170 -15.48 14.82 -7.60
CA CYS A 170 -16.28 15.70 -8.43
C CYS A 170 -16.53 17.06 -7.75
N ILE A 171 -16.32 18.12 -8.52
CA ILE A 171 -16.64 19.50 -8.11
C ILE A 171 -18.13 19.63 -7.76
N SER A 172 -19.01 18.98 -8.54
CA SER A 172 -20.45 18.95 -8.29
C SER A 172 -20.81 18.28 -6.95
N TYR A 173 -20.11 17.19 -6.61
CA TYR A 173 -20.27 16.52 -5.32
C TYR A 173 -19.81 17.42 -4.18
N HIS A 174 -18.66 18.09 -4.32
CA HIS A 174 -18.15 19.02 -3.31
C HIS A 174 -19.14 20.17 -3.01
N LYS A 175 -19.71 20.79 -4.05
CA LYS A 175 -20.71 21.86 -3.89
C LYS A 175 -21.94 21.38 -3.12
N ARG A 176 -22.45 20.19 -3.44
CA ARG A 176 -23.59 19.58 -2.72
C ARG A 176 -23.25 19.33 -1.25
N PHE A 177 -22.07 18.78 -0.98
CA PHE A 177 -21.61 18.52 0.38
C PHE A 177 -21.51 19.82 1.21
N GLN A 178 -20.92 20.89 0.66
CA GLN A 178 -20.83 22.18 1.34
C GLN A 178 -22.21 22.78 1.65
N ASN A 179 -23.17 22.69 0.73
CA ASN A 179 -24.53 23.17 0.97
C ASN A 179 -25.24 22.39 2.09
N VAL A 180 -24.99 21.08 2.19
CA VAL A 180 -25.52 20.28 3.30
C VAL A 180 -24.88 20.72 4.62
N LEU A 181 -23.56 20.91 4.66
CA LEU A 181 -22.85 21.37 5.85
C LEU A 181 -23.31 22.75 6.33
N SER A 182 -23.50 23.71 5.42
CA SER A 182 -24.01 25.03 5.78
C SER A 182 -25.42 24.98 6.36
N ASN A 183 -26.27 24.11 5.80
CA ASN A 183 -27.63 23.93 6.28
C ASN A 183 -27.63 23.24 7.66
N THR A 184 -26.85 22.18 7.86
CA THR A 184 -26.76 21.53 9.17
C THR A 184 -26.24 22.47 10.25
N ASN A 185 -25.26 23.32 9.93
CA ASN A 185 -24.74 24.31 10.88
C ASN A 185 -25.80 25.35 11.25
N TYR A 186 -26.61 25.80 10.29
CA TYR A 186 -27.77 26.68 10.53
C TYR A 186 -28.84 26.01 11.42
N TYR A 187 -29.11 24.72 11.22
CA TYR A 187 -30.05 23.99 12.08
C TYR A 187 -29.50 23.79 13.48
N THR A 188 -28.22 23.43 13.64
CA THR A 188 -27.59 23.27 14.97
C THR A 188 -27.46 24.59 15.74
N SER A 189 -27.30 25.73 15.05
CA SER A 189 -27.25 27.04 15.70
C SER A 189 -28.63 27.58 16.11
N ASN A 190 -29.71 27.02 15.56
CA ASN A 190 -31.09 27.51 15.78
C ASN A 190 -31.97 26.51 16.55
N VAL A 191 -31.40 25.47 17.18
CA VAL A 191 -32.18 24.63 18.11
C VAL A 191 -32.38 25.41 19.41
N PRO A 192 -33.63 25.74 19.80
CA PRO A 192 -33.89 26.34 21.10
C PRO A 192 -33.47 25.35 22.20
N ILE A 193 -32.66 25.82 23.14
CA ILE A 193 -32.32 25.07 24.34
C ILE A 193 -33.62 24.92 25.15
N VAL A 194 -34.26 23.76 25.03
CA VAL A 194 -35.37 23.40 25.90
C VAL A 194 -34.75 23.05 27.25
N ASN A 195 -34.74 24.01 28.17
CA ASN A 195 -34.43 23.73 29.57
C ASN A 195 -35.50 22.80 30.13
N SER A 196 -35.13 21.53 30.31
CA SER A 196 -35.91 20.58 31.08
C SER A 196 -35.86 21.00 32.55
N THR A 197 -36.99 21.54 33.03
CA THR A 197 -37.29 21.77 34.46
C THR A 197 -37.39 20.48 35.24
#